data_AF-A0A9N9EFM5-F1
#
_entry.id   AF-A0A9N9EFM5-F1
#
_cell.length_a   1.000
_cell.length_b   1.000
_cell.length_c   1.000
_cell.angle_alpha   90.00
_cell.angle_beta   90.00
_cell.angle_gamma   90.00
#
_symmetry.space_group_name_H-M   'P 1'
#
loop_
_entity.id
_entity.type
_entity.pdbx_description
1 polymer ?
#
loop_
_entity_poly.entity_id
_entity_poly.type
_entity_poly.pdbx_seq_one_letter_code
_entity_poly.pdbx_strand_id
1 'polypeptide(L)'
;IASELDTKNNTTITVEIERILTDVYKKLTAEINTKITNELSTCLSEINTELNDNLLPKSKKSIHMMLAMPLRINNIEEACYNNFALVNASIEALQNGLIQHYVITRRNQPIDANQQSVSNHSEASNRFHISSSRTPSILGEPEEWYKRQKTNAVDAISSSSIPVSLLCSVFRKFKDLYDELSESEDNLFAYDFCIEMAKHYNYESVHNCRTDGTVYYGDGPNAYREVNVEYKKHNCSSEACPYLENCGYYLTFCAEKEEHSSYHVPNFPCFLIVISGIVINLVDMSLSEFATNFTFLGPYFFVSGAVFADVAIVDPLTPVFPLMWQKYDKAMMVSIAKTFRALKISLRLLDQYYANVDELIQDEPQTVHPMHPSFPEVIIDNKSYMVQIDSQVSTNLLWEVTLLNEQGPHLTAYVKAVKKDRYSLDTHKLLAEVGYAPEVYTTSIIPGNWILVYMEYLNNHSILNNIISNLDDQKRNSLRKKIKGIVEYLHNLGYIHRDLREGNILVYQLEGNEFDVKLIDFEWSGKVGSACYSPFMNRKTIQWPDGAEDWKLVTKNHDLF
;
A
#
# COMPACT_ATOMS: atom_id res chain seq x y z
N ILE A 1 -50.49 -3.52 103.40
CA ILE A 1 -51.79 -3.31 102.72
C ILE A 1 -51.66 -2.35 101.54
N ALA A 2 -51.12 -1.13 101.69
CA ALA A 2 -50.98 -0.18 100.57
C ALA A 2 -49.95 -0.60 99.48
N SER A 3 -48.79 -1.17 99.85
CA SER A 3 -47.77 -1.56 98.86
C SER A 3 -48.12 -2.81 98.05
N GLU A 4 -48.85 -3.78 98.63
CA GLU A 4 -49.25 -5.00 97.93
C GLU A 4 -50.42 -4.79 96.97
N LEU A 5 -51.27 -3.78 97.22
CA LEU A 5 -52.34 -3.41 96.29
C LEU A 5 -51.77 -2.73 95.03
N ASP A 6 -50.74 -1.88 95.18
CA ASP A 6 -50.12 -1.17 94.07
C ASP A 6 -49.32 -2.08 93.14
N THR A 7 -48.55 -3.05 93.66
CA THR A 7 -47.85 -4.03 92.82
C THR A 7 -48.82 -4.94 92.10
N LYS A 8 -49.91 -5.36 92.75
CA LYS A 8 -50.90 -6.24 92.14
C LYS A 8 -51.68 -5.53 91.03
N ASN A 9 -52.09 -4.28 91.26
CA ASN A 9 -52.76 -3.47 90.23
C ASN A 9 -51.84 -3.14 89.06
N ASN A 10 -50.57 -2.77 89.30
CA ASN A 10 -49.63 -2.50 88.21
C ASN A 10 -49.32 -3.76 87.39
N THR A 11 -49.23 -4.93 88.04
CA THR A 11 -49.02 -6.19 87.32
C THR A 11 -50.24 -6.54 86.45
N THR A 12 -51.46 -6.36 86.98
CA THR A 12 -52.70 -6.59 86.22
C THR A 12 -52.86 -5.62 85.05
N ILE A 13 -52.56 -4.33 85.23
CA ILE A 13 -52.61 -3.32 84.16
C ILE A 13 -51.57 -3.62 83.08
N THR A 14 -50.36 -4.04 83.46
CA THR A 14 -49.31 -4.39 82.50
C THR A 14 -49.70 -5.60 81.65
N VAL A 15 -50.24 -6.65 82.29
CA VAL A 15 -50.73 -7.85 81.57
C VAL A 15 -51.87 -7.49 80.61
N GLU A 16 -52.77 -6.59 81.00
CA GLU A 16 -53.88 -6.17 80.15
C GLU A 16 -53.42 -5.32 78.96
N ILE A 17 -52.42 -4.45 79.15
CA ILE A 17 -51.79 -3.67 78.08
C ILE A 17 -51.05 -4.59 77.10
N GLU A 18 -50.28 -5.57 77.58
CA GLU A 18 -49.61 -6.55 76.73
C GLU A 18 -50.61 -7.40 75.94
N ARG A 19 -51.74 -7.76 76.55
CA ARG A 19 -52.84 -8.47 75.87
C ARG A 19 -53.43 -7.63 74.75
N ILE A 20 -53.74 -6.35 75.02
CA ILE A 20 -54.30 -5.43 74.02
C ILE A 20 -53.31 -5.18 72.89
N LEU A 21 -52.03 -4.94 73.20
CA LEU A 21 -50.99 -4.75 72.19
C LEU A 21 -50.82 -5.99 71.31
N THR A 22 -50.88 -7.18 71.91
CA THR A 22 -50.81 -8.45 71.17
C THR A 22 -52.03 -8.62 70.24
N ASP A 23 -53.23 -8.30 70.70
CA ASP A 23 -54.45 -8.39 69.88
C ASP A 23 -54.45 -7.36 68.73
N VAL A 24 -54.01 -6.13 68.99
CA VAL A 24 -53.86 -5.09 67.96
C VAL A 24 -52.80 -5.50 66.94
N TYR A 25 -51.64 -5.99 67.39
CA TYR A 25 -50.59 -6.44 66.50
C TYR A 25 -51.04 -7.61 65.62
N LYS A 26 -51.77 -8.58 66.19
CA LYS A 26 -52.35 -9.70 65.43
C LYS A 26 -53.37 -9.24 64.39
N LYS A 27 -54.28 -8.33 64.75
CA LYS A 27 -55.28 -7.80 63.80
C LYS A 27 -54.63 -7.00 62.67
N LEU A 28 -53.72 -6.09 63.01
CA LEU A 28 -53.01 -5.27 62.03
C LEU A 28 -52.16 -6.14 61.09
N THR A 29 -51.47 -7.15 61.64
CA THR A 29 -50.70 -8.12 60.83
C THR A 29 -51.61 -8.91 59.91
N ALA A 30 -52.75 -9.39 60.38
CA ALA A 30 -53.71 -10.13 59.55
C ALA A 30 -54.29 -9.27 58.42
N GLU A 31 -54.63 -8.01 58.70
CA GLU A 31 -55.21 -7.09 57.73
C GLU A 31 -54.19 -6.64 56.67
N ILE A 32 -52.96 -6.29 57.09
CA ILE A 32 -51.85 -5.98 56.18
C ILE A 32 -51.53 -7.19 55.31
N ASN A 33 -51.40 -8.38 55.89
CA ASN A 33 -51.09 -9.60 55.14
C ASN A 33 -52.19 -9.93 54.13
N THR A 34 -53.46 -9.76 54.49
CA THR A 34 -54.60 -9.98 53.58
C THR A 34 -54.57 -8.99 52.42
N LYS A 35 -54.32 -7.71 52.69
CA LYS A 35 -54.27 -6.68 51.64
C LYS A 35 -53.09 -6.87 50.69
N ILE A 36 -51.90 -7.13 51.24
CA ILE A 36 -50.70 -7.43 50.44
C ILE A 36 -50.93 -8.69 49.59
N THR A 37 -51.53 -9.73 50.15
CA THR A 37 -51.79 -10.99 49.44
C THR A 37 -52.78 -10.79 48.30
N ASN A 38 -53.83 -10.00 48.49
CA ASN A 38 -54.81 -9.71 47.45
C ASN A 38 -54.24 -8.85 46.31
N GLU A 39 -53.47 -7.81 46.63
CA GLU A 39 -52.80 -6.98 45.62
C GLU A 39 -51.75 -7.77 44.83
N LEU A 40 -50.92 -8.57 45.53
CA LEU A 40 -49.94 -9.45 44.88
C LEU A 40 -50.64 -10.50 44.00
N SER A 41 -51.73 -11.11 44.47
CA SER A 41 -52.47 -12.11 43.68
C SER A 41 -53.11 -11.51 42.44
N THR A 42 -53.60 -10.27 42.51
CA THR A 42 -54.19 -9.57 41.36
C THR A 42 -53.11 -9.24 40.32
N CYS A 43 -51.99 -8.65 40.77
CA CYS A 43 -50.84 -8.33 39.92
C CYS A 43 -50.21 -9.61 39.31
N LEU A 44 -50.10 -10.69 40.07
CA LEU A 44 -49.68 -12.00 39.56
C LEU A 44 -50.64 -12.56 38.49
N SER A 45 -51.95 -12.32 38.62
CA SER A 45 -52.91 -12.76 37.61
C SER A 45 -52.76 -11.97 36.31
N GLU A 46 -52.60 -10.64 36.39
CA GLU A 46 -52.40 -9.77 35.23
C GLU A 46 -51.08 -10.08 34.51
N ILE A 47 -49.99 -10.25 35.27
CA ILE A 47 -48.70 -10.68 34.74
C ILE A 47 -48.83 -12.07 34.10
N ASN A 48 -49.54 -13.02 34.72
CA ASN A 48 -49.73 -14.35 34.14
C ASN A 48 -50.56 -14.33 32.85
N THR A 49 -51.55 -13.44 32.74
CA THR A 49 -52.33 -13.27 31.50
C THR A 49 -51.45 -12.67 30.40
N GLU A 50 -50.70 -11.61 30.69
CA GLU A 50 -49.72 -11.01 29.77
C GLU A 50 -48.64 -12.03 29.33
N LEU A 51 -48.15 -12.85 30.27
CA LEU A 51 -47.15 -13.87 30.02
C LEU A 51 -47.70 -15.00 29.12
N ASN A 52 -48.92 -15.47 29.38
CA ASN A 52 -49.50 -16.60 28.67
C ASN A 52 -50.07 -16.23 27.29
N ASP A 53 -50.68 -15.05 27.15
CA ASP A 53 -51.36 -14.67 25.92
C ASP A 53 -50.42 -13.96 24.92
N ASN A 54 -49.40 -13.22 25.40
CA ASN A 54 -48.49 -12.46 24.54
C ASN A 54 -47.07 -13.05 24.45
N LEU A 55 -46.49 -13.49 25.57
CA LEU A 55 -45.08 -13.92 25.62
C LEU A 55 -44.89 -15.42 25.36
N LEU A 56 -45.81 -16.29 25.81
CA LEU A 56 -45.69 -17.75 25.63
C LEU A 56 -45.85 -18.24 24.18
N PRO A 57 -46.71 -17.65 23.32
CA PRO A 57 -46.78 -18.01 21.90
C PRO A 57 -45.56 -17.51 21.12
N LYS A 58 -45.03 -16.33 21.46
CA LYS A 58 -43.79 -15.77 20.89
C LYS A 58 -42.58 -16.59 21.34
N SER A 59 -42.52 -16.98 22.61
CA SER A 59 -41.46 -17.82 23.15
C SER A 59 -41.53 -19.25 22.63
N LYS A 60 -42.71 -19.87 22.41
CA LYS A 60 -42.81 -21.19 21.75
C LYS A 60 -42.30 -21.17 20.30
N LYS A 61 -42.52 -20.08 19.56
CA LYS A 61 -41.95 -19.89 18.22
C LYS A 61 -40.43 -19.70 18.27
N SER A 62 -39.92 -18.96 19.27
CA SER A 62 -38.48 -18.80 19.52
C SER A 62 -37.82 -20.06 20.11
N ILE A 63 -38.51 -20.85 20.94
CA ILE A 63 -38.05 -22.10 21.57
C ILE A 63 -38.05 -23.25 20.56
N HIS A 64 -38.97 -23.30 19.59
CA HIS A 64 -38.86 -24.24 18.48
C HIS A 64 -37.64 -23.92 17.58
N MET A 65 -37.30 -22.62 17.44
CA MET A 65 -36.04 -22.16 16.83
C MET A 65 -34.80 -22.44 17.72
N MET A 66 -34.93 -22.33 19.04
CA MET A 66 -33.87 -22.53 20.04
C MET A 66 -33.61 -24.00 20.38
N LEU A 67 -34.57 -24.91 20.20
CA LEU A 67 -34.39 -26.36 20.36
C LEU A 67 -33.79 -27.00 19.09
N ALA A 68 -33.81 -26.29 17.96
CA ALA A 68 -33.02 -26.63 16.77
C ALA A 68 -31.57 -26.11 16.85
N MET A 69 -31.25 -25.26 17.83
CA MET A 69 -29.91 -24.70 18.04
C MET A 69 -28.90 -25.62 18.75
N PRO A 70 -29.20 -26.58 19.66
CA PRO A 70 -28.17 -27.38 20.33
C PRO A 70 -27.50 -28.39 19.38
N LEU A 71 -28.22 -28.86 18.35
CA LEU A 71 -27.64 -29.69 17.29
C LEU A 71 -26.76 -28.86 16.33
N ARG A 72 -27.01 -27.55 16.20
CA ARG A 72 -26.16 -26.61 15.45
C ARG A 72 -25.02 -26.07 16.29
N ILE A 73 -25.20 -25.88 17.59
CA ILE A 73 -24.19 -25.34 18.52
C ILE A 73 -23.15 -26.40 18.85
N ASN A 74 -23.49 -27.69 18.98
CA ASN A 74 -22.46 -28.73 19.13
C ASN A 74 -21.63 -28.93 17.85
N ASN A 75 -22.25 -28.79 16.68
CA ASN A 75 -21.54 -28.77 15.39
C ASN A 75 -20.71 -27.48 15.19
N ILE A 76 -21.11 -26.38 15.85
CA ILE A 76 -20.38 -25.11 15.86
C ILE A 76 -19.32 -25.10 16.95
N GLU A 77 -19.44 -25.83 18.06
CA GLU A 77 -18.40 -25.98 19.10
C GLU A 77 -17.24 -26.83 18.58
N GLU A 78 -17.53 -27.89 17.83
CA GLU A 78 -16.54 -28.67 17.08
C GLU A 78 -15.94 -27.85 15.92
N ALA A 79 -16.68 -26.89 15.35
CA ALA A 79 -16.16 -25.90 14.39
C ALA A 79 -15.46 -24.69 15.05
N CYS A 80 -15.72 -24.37 16.31
CA CYS A 80 -15.11 -23.29 17.09
C CYS A 80 -13.81 -23.73 17.77
N TYR A 81 -13.56 -25.05 17.83
CA TYR A 81 -12.20 -25.58 17.99
C TYR A 81 -11.34 -25.36 16.71
N ASN A 82 -11.98 -25.11 15.56
CA ASN A 82 -11.31 -24.76 14.29
C ASN A 82 -11.18 -23.24 14.06
N ASN A 83 -11.17 -22.42 15.12
CA ASN A 83 -11.12 -20.94 15.09
C ASN A 83 -9.85 -20.29 14.47
N PHE A 84 -9.02 -21.08 13.78
CA PHE A 84 -8.01 -20.61 12.83
C PHE A 84 -8.59 -20.39 11.41
N ALA A 85 -9.76 -20.98 11.12
CA ALA A 85 -10.36 -21.04 9.81
C ALA A 85 -11.13 -19.78 9.39
N LEU A 86 -11.38 -18.77 10.24
CA LEU A 86 -12.19 -17.59 9.89
C LEU A 86 -11.35 -16.40 9.39
N VAL A 87 -10.14 -16.21 9.92
CA VAL A 87 -9.15 -15.31 9.31
C VAL A 87 -8.59 -15.96 8.04
N ASN A 88 -8.33 -17.27 8.08
CA ASN A 88 -8.12 -18.03 6.86
C ASN A 88 -9.34 -18.00 5.94
N ALA A 89 -10.59 -17.99 6.41
CA ALA A 89 -11.76 -17.88 5.52
C ALA A 89 -12.00 -16.46 5.01
N SER A 90 -11.52 -15.42 5.68
CA SER A 90 -11.57 -14.03 5.20
C SER A 90 -10.43 -13.72 4.25
N ILE A 91 -9.23 -14.28 4.50
CA ILE A 91 -8.10 -14.29 3.56
C ILE A 91 -8.40 -15.24 2.40
N GLU A 92 -8.99 -16.42 2.64
CA GLU A 92 -9.52 -17.33 1.63
C GLU A 92 -10.77 -16.75 0.99
N ALA A 93 -11.58 -15.88 1.61
CA ALA A 93 -12.69 -15.20 0.92
C ALA A 93 -12.18 -14.01 0.10
N LEU A 94 -11.07 -13.38 0.50
CA LEU A 94 -10.32 -12.46 -0.34
C LEU A 94 -9.71 -13.23 -1.52
N GLN A 95 -9.00 -14.34 -1.27
CA GLN A 95 -8.37 -15.21 -2.27
C GLN A 95 -9.43 -15.86 -3.16
N ASN A 96 -10.45 -16.52 -2.61
CA ASN A 96 -11.58 -17.12 -3.32
C ASN A 96 -12.48 -16.07 -3.96
N GLY A 97 -12.63 -14.88 -3.38
CA GLY A 97 -13.32 -13.75 -4.00
C GLY A 97 -12.58 -13.25 -5.23
N LEU A 98 -11.24 -13.21 -5.18
CA LEU A 98 -10.37 -12.93 -6.32
C LEU A 98 -10.41 -14.07 -7.36
N ILE A 99 -10.31 -15.34 -6.93
CA ILE A 99 -10.29 -16.56 -7.77
C ILE A 99 -11.66 -16.87 -8.42
N GLN A 100 -12.78 -16.76 -7.69
CA GLN A 100 -14.13 -17.02 -8.23
C GLN A 100 -14.53 -15.98 -9.27
N HIS A 101 -14.21 -14.70 -9.05
CA HIS A 101 -14.42 -13.67 -10.07
C HIS A 101 -13.51 -13.87 -11.30
N TYR A 102 -12.29 -14.38 -11.08
CA TYR A 102 -11.34 -14.75 -12.14
C TYR A 102 -11.89 -15.88 -13.02
N VAL A 103 -12.43 -16.95 -12.44
CA VAL A 103 -13.00 -18.11 -13.17
C VAL A 103 -14.31 -17.77 -13.89
N ILE A 104 -15.19 -16.96 -13.29
CA ILE A 104 -16.48 -16.57 -13.91
C ILE A 104 -16.25 -15.69 -15.16
N THR A 105 -15.21 -14.86 -15.15
CA THR A 105 -14.93 -13.96 -16.29
C THR A 105 -14.19 -14.68 -17.44
N ARG A 106 -13.36 -15.70 -17.14
CA ARG A 106 -12.68 -16.56 -18.14
C ARG A 106 -13.65 -17.38 -19.00
N ARG A 107 -14.84 -17.73 -18.48
CA ARG A 107 -15.89 -18.45 -19.22
C ARG A 107 -16.69 -17.60 -20.22
N ASN A 108 -16.57 -16.26 -20.17
CA ASN A 108 -17.32 -15.35 -21.03
C ASN A 108 -16.53 -14.84 -22.25
N GLN A 109 -15.34 -15.38 -22.54
CA GLN A 109 -14.67 -15.20 -23.83
C GLN A 109 -14.93 -16.43 -24.72
N PRO A 110 -15.38 -16.27 -25.98
CA PRO A 110 -15.61 -17.41 -26.86
C PRO A 110 -14.27 -17.89 -27.44
N ILE A 111 -13.87 -19.12 -27.10
CA ILE A 111 -12.82 -19.85 -27.82
C ILE A 111 -13.38 -21.22 -28.19
N ASP A 112 -13.27 -21.53 -29.48
CA ASP A 112 -13.77 -22.74 -30.12
C ASP A 112 -13.25 -24.01 -29.46
N ALA A 113 -14.17 -24.92 -29.18
CA ALA A 113 -13.90 -26.20 -28.58
C ALA A 113 -13.24 -27.15 -29.59
N ASN A 114 -12.16 -27.82 -29.17
CA ASN A 114 -11.98 -29.23 -29.51
C ASN A 114 -11.16 -30.01 -28.47
N GLN A 115 -11.86 -30.99 -27.88
CA GLN A 115 -11.44 -32.35 -27.46
C GLN A 115 -10.38 -32.48 -26.35
N GLN A 116 -10.82 -32.77 -25.12
CA GLN A 116 -11.00 -34.11 -24.51
C GLN A 116 -9.74 -34.67 -23.83
N SER A 117 -9.74 -34.68 -22.49
CA SER A 117 -9.62 -35.92 -21.73
C SER A 117 -10.05 -35.70 -20.27
N VAL A 118 -10.84 -36.65 -19.78
CA VAL A 118 -11.38 -36.72 -18.43
C VAL A 118 -10.42 -37.61 -17.62
N SER A 119 -9.92 -37.12 -16.49
CA SER A 119 -9.36 -37.99 -15.45
C SER A 119 -9.77 -37.48 -14.08
N ASN A 120 -10.68 -38.23 -13.46
CA ASN A 120 -10.96 -38.21 -12.04
C ASN A 120 -9.68 -38.52 -11.27
N HIS A 121 -9.25 -37.69 -10.32
CA HIS A 121 -8.51 -38.18 -9.16
C HIS A 121 -8.80 -37.36 -7.91
N SER A 122 -8.98 -38.13 -6.85
CA SER A 122 -9.39 -37.84 -5.49
C SER A 122 -8.38 -37.02 -4.68
N GLU A 123 -8.92 -36.31 -3.71
CA GLU A 123 -8.26 -35.68 -2.56
C GLU A 123 -7.08 -36.49 -2.00
N ALA A 124 -5.91 -35.86 -1.97
CA ALA A 124 -4.86 -36.14 -0.99
C ALA A 124 -3.94 -34.92 -0.89
N SER A 125 -4.14 -34.11 0.16
CA SER A 125 -3.20 -33.07 0.57
C SER A 125 -1.85 -33.69 0.95
N ASN A 126 -0.84 -33.53 0.09
CA ASN A 126 0.56 -33.73 0.48
C ASN A 126 1.21 -32.37 0.70
N ARG A 127 1.26 -31.96 1.98
CA ARG A 127 2.14 -30.90 2.47
C ARG A 127 3.59 -31.31 2.18
N PHE A 128 4.25 -30.59 1.29
CA PHE A 128 5.70 -30.71 1.16
C PHE A 128 6.35 -30.01 2.35
N HIS A 129 7.07 -30.81 3.14
CA HIS A 129 7.95 -30.34 4.20
C HIS A 129 9.10 -29.53 3.57
N ILE A 130 9.05 -28.20 3.71
CA ILE A 130 10.15 -27.29 3.39
C ILE A 130 11.23 -27.48 4.47
N SER A 131 12.37 -28.04 4.08
CA SER A 131 13.55 -28.17 4.93
C SER A 131 14.60 -27.12 4.55
N SER A 132 14.49 -25.92 5.12
CA SER A 132 15.65 -25.18 5.64
C SER A 132 15.16 -24.15 6.67
N SER A 133 15.34 -24.50 7.93
CA SER A 133 14.82 -23.76 9.09
C SER A 133 15.67 -22.51 9.38
N ARG A 134 15.16 -21.32 9.08
CA ARG A 134 15.44 -20.11 9.86
C ARG A 134 14.12 -19.42 10.21
N THR A 135 14.02 -18.96 11.45
CA THR A 135 12.78 -18.44 12.03
C THR A 135 12.30 -17.21 11.24
N PRO A 136 11.01 -17.13 10.84
CA PRO A 136 10.46 -15.99 10.09
C PRO A 136 10.81 -14.60 10.67
N SER A 137 10.94 -14.50 11.99
CA SER A 137 11.37 -13.31 12.70
C SER A 137 12.71 -12.73 12.24
N ILE A 138 13.66 -13.56 11.80
CA ILE A 138 14.97 -13.11 11.32
C ILE A 138 14.84 -12.40 9.96
N LEU A 139 13.82 -12.74 9.16
CA LEU A 139 13.60 -12.13 7.85
C LEU A 139 13.18 -10.67 7.94
N GLY A 140 12.51 -10.28 9.03
CA GLY A 140 12.05 -8.91 9.25
C GLY A 140 13.08 -8.00 9.92
N GLU A 141 14.31 -8.48 10.15
CA GLU A 141 15.44 -7.65 10.58
C GLU A 141 15.97 -6.85 9.38
N PRO A 142 16.08 -5.51 9.46
CA PRO A 142 16.59 -4.69 8.36
C PRO A 142 17.94 -5.21 7.85
N GLU A 143 18.88 -5.53 8.75
CA GLU A 143 20.20 -6.04 8.38
C GLU A 143 20.16 -7.30 7.52
N GLU A 144 19.20 -8.19 7.75
CA GLU A 144 19.08 -9.45 7.01
C GLU A 144 18.56 -9.22 5.58
N TRP A 145 17.69 -8.23 5.38
CA TRP A 145 17.30 -7.77 4.04
C TRP A 145 18.52 -7.29 3.24
N TYR A 146 19.33 -6.41 3.82
CA TYR A 146 20.52 -5.86 3.17
C TYR A 146 21.58 -6.93 2.86
N LYS A 147 21.86 -7.81 3.84
CA LYS A 147 22.78 -8.94 3.66
C LYS A 147 22.37 -9.83 2.48
N ARG A 148 21.08 -10.11 2.32
CA ARG A 148 20.56 -10.94 1.23
C ARG A 148 20.71 -10.30 -0.14
N GLN A 149 20.55 -8.98 -0.21
CA GLN A 149 20.76 -8.24 -1.45
C GLN A 149 22.23 -7.94 -1.75
N LYS A 150 23.16 -8.23 -0.83
CA LYS A 150 24.57 -7.79 -0.89
C LYS A 150 24.69 -6.25 -0.99
N THR A 151 23.73 -5.53 -0.43
CA THR A 151 23.69 -4.06 -0.35
C THR A 151 23.95 -3.61 1.10
N ASN A 152 24.38 -2.37 1.34
CA ASN A 152 24.48 -1.85 2.71
C ASN A 152 23.16 -1.22 3.16
N ALA A 153 22.96 -1.17 4.49
CA ALA A 153 21.78 -0.55 5.12
C ALA A 153 21.53 0.91 4.71
N VAL A 154 22.61 1.63 4.44
CA VAL A 154 22.59 3.03 4.00
C VAL A 154 22.24 3.15 2.51
N ASP A 155 22.52 2.09 1.73
CA ASP A 155 22.39 2.10 0.28
C ASP A 155 20.99 1.70 -0.21
N ALA A 156 20.14 0.98 0.55
CA ALA A 156 18.81 0.55 0.03
C ALA A 156 17.64 1.53 0.17
N ILE A 157 17.84 2.69 0.80
CA ILE A 157 16.98 3.85 0.48
C ILE A 157 17.31 4.37 -0.94
N SER A 158 18.39 3.87 -1.56
CA SER A 158 18.85 4.20 -2.90
C SER A 158 19.15 2.99 -3.83
N SER A 159 18.90 1.75 -3.42
CA SER A 159 19.27 0.57 -4.22
C SER A 159 18.15 0.27 -5.22
N SER A 160 18.46 0.60 -6.47
CA SER A 160 17.57 0.98 -7.57
C SER A 160 16.88 2.34 -7.37
N SER A 161 17.37 3.34 -8.08
CA SER A 161 16.69 4.61 -8.28
C SER A 161 15.45 4.51 -9.18
N ILE A 162 15.24 3.36 -9.82
CA ILE A 162 14.16 3.15 -10.78
C ILE A 162 12.92 2.65 -10.03
N PRO A 163 11.82 3.43 -10.02
CA PRO A 163 10.59 2.99 -9.38
C PRO A 163 10.03 1.74 -10.04
N VAL A 164 9.39 0.86 -9.27
CA VAL A 164 8.74 -0.37 -9.76
C VAL A 164 7.70 -0.10 -10.84
N SER A 165 7.10 1.10 -10.82
CA SER A 165 6.20 1.55 -11.89
C SER A 165 6.93 1.71 -13.24
N LEU A 166 8.20 2.12 -13.31
CA LEU A 166 8.89 2.12 -14.60
C LEU A 166 9.26 0.71 -15.07
N LEU A 167 9.51 -0.21 -14.13
CA LEU A 167 9.93 -1.58 -14.43
C LEU A 167 8.78 -2.51 -14.79
N CYS A 168 7.57 -2.27 -14.27
CA CYS A 168 6.39 -3.11 -14.54
C CYS A 168 5.18 -2.27 -14.92
N SER A 169 4.58 -2.57 -16.08
CA SER A 169 3.38 -1.88 -16.57
C SER A 169 2.16 -2.08 -15.67
N VAL A 170 2.08 -3.21 -14.95
CA VAL A 170 1.00 -3.50 -14.00
C VAL A 170 0.99 -2.48 -12.86
N PHE A 171 2.16 -2.16 -12.30
CA PHE A 171 2.27 -1.17 -11.22
C PHE A 171 2.06 0.27 -11.70
N ARG A 172 2.32 0.58 -12.99
CA ARG A 172 1.89 1.87 -13.57
C ARG A 172 0.39 1.99 -13.62
N LYS A 173 -0.27 0.96 -14.15
CA LYS A 173 -1.72 0.92 -14.30
C LYS A 173 -2.41 0.95 -12.93
N PHE A 174 -1.83 0.28 -11.91
CA PHE A 174 -2.30 0.38 -10.53
C PHE A 174 -2.39 1.85 -10.06
N LYS A 175 -1.36 2.66 -10.33
CA LYS A 175 -1.33 4.06 -9.92
C LYS A 175 -2.43 4.89 -10.61
N ASP A 176 -2.64 4.69 -11.90
CA ASP A 176 -3.72 5.37 -12.62
C ASP A 176 -5.10 4.96 -12.09
N LEU A 177 -5.32 3.66 -11.87
CA LEU A 177 -6.57 3.12 -11.33
C LEU A 177 -6.86 3.61 -9.90
N TYR A 178 -5.82 3.83 -9.10
CA TYR A 178 -5.96 4.39 -7.76
C TYR A 178 -6.48 5.84 -7.79
N ASP A 179 -6.11 6.61 -8.82
CA ASP A 179 -6.59 7.98 -9.00
C ASP A 179 -8.05 8.03 -9.51
N GLU A 180 -8.53 6.98 -10.17
CA GLU A 180 -9.93 6.83 -10.63
C GLU A 180 -10.95 6.74 -9.48
N LEU A 181 -12.23 6.98 -9.76
CA LEU A 181 -13.31 6.81 -8.79
C LEU A 181 -13.61 5.33 -8.54
N SER A 182 -13.91 4.98 -7.29
CA SER A 182 -14.41 3.64 -6.93
C SER A 182 -15.88 3.44 -7.31
N GLU A 183 -16.26 2.21 -7.66
CA GLU A 183 -17.64 1.86 -7.95
C GLU A 183 -18.43 1.49 -6.68
N SER A 184 -19.76 1.39 -6.78
CA SER A 184 -20.62 1.06 -5.63
C SER A 184 -20.27 -0.28 -4.99
N GLU A 185 -19.88 -1.28 -5.80
CA GLU A 185 -19.48 -2.60 -5.31
C GLU A 185 -18.16 -2.54 -4.54
N ASP A 186 -17.18 -1.77 -5.05
CA ASP A 186 -15.89 -1.56 -4.40
C ASP A 186 -16.05 -0.86 -3.04
N ASN A 187 -16.96 0.11 -2.97
CA ASN A 187 -17.30 0.84 -1.74
C ASN A 187 -17.96 -0.07 -0.70
N LEU A 188 -18.89 -0.93 -1.12
CA LEU A 188 -19.54 -1.89 -0.23
C LEU A 188 -18.52 -2.92 0.30
N PHE A 189 -17.68 -3.45 -0.58
CA PHE A 189 -16.59 -4.35 -0.18
C PHE A 189 -15.66 -3.71 0.84
N ALA A 190 -15.21 -2.48 0.60
CA ALA A 190 -14.34 -1.77 1.54
C ALA A 190 -14.99 -1.54 2.91
N TYR A 191 -16.30 -1.21 2.92
CA TYR A 191 -17.08 -1.07 4.14
C TYR A 191 -17.14 -2.40 4.91
N ASP A 192 -17.61 -3.47 4.27
CA ASP A 192 -17.75 -4.79 4.89
C ASP A 192 -16.41 -5.31 5.41
N PHE A 193 -15.35 -5.15 4.62
CA PHE A 193 -13.99 -5.52 5.01
C PHE A 193 -13.52 -4.77 6.27
N CYS A 194 -13.74 -3.45 6.35
CA CYS A 194 -13.39 -2.68 7.55
C CYS A 194 -14.23 -3.09 8.77
N ILE A 195 -15.49 -3.46 8.59
CA ILE A 195 -16.35 -3.93 9.68
C ILE A 195 -15.87 -5.29 10.20
N GLU A 196 -15.52 -6.23 9.32
CA GLU A 196 -14.97 -7.53 9.72
C GLU A 196 -13.61 -7.39 10.43
N MET A 197 -12.72 -6.55 9.89
CA MET A 197 -11.41 -6.31 10.49
C MET A 197 -11.51 -5.66 11.88
N ALA A 198 -12.52 -4.82 12.11
CA ALA A 198 -12.78 -4.25 13.44
C ALA A 198 -13.25 -5.28 14.47
N LYS A 199 -13.98 -6.34 14.07
CA LYS A 199 -14.44 -7.40 14.99
C LYS A 199 -13.31 -8.24 15.57
N HIS A 200 -12.24 -8.45 14.79
CA HIS A 200 -11.14 -9.35 15.16
C HIS A 200 -10.18 -8.78 16.22
N TYR A 201 -10.34 -7.51 16.62
CA TYR A 201 -9.43 -6.86 17.56
C TYR A 201 -9.75 -7.11 19.04
N ASN A 202 -10.99 -7.51 19.37
CA ASN A 202 -11.45 -7.67 20.76
C ASN A 202 -11.13 -9.03 21.39
N TYR A 203 -10.48 -9.95 20.68
CA TYR A 203 -10.18 -11.30 21.19
C TYR A 203 -8.68 -11.49 21.44
N GLU A 204 -8.23 -11.38 22.69
CA GLU A 204 -6.81 -11.56 23.10
C GLU A 204 -6.25 -12.96 22.83
N SER A 205 -7.09 -13.99 22.70
CA SER A 205 -6.68 -15.41 22.75
C SER A 205 -6.00 -15.98 21.49
N VAL A 206 -5.88 -15.20 20.42
CA VAL A 206 -5.27 -15.69 19.16
C VAL A 206 -3.80 -15.25 19.10
N HIS A 207 -2.91 -16.06 19.67
CA HIS A 207 -1.47 -16.02 19.41
C HIS A 207 -1.16 -17.04 18.31
N ASN A 208 -0.55 -16.58 17.20
CA ASN A 208 -0.12 -17.35 16.01
C ASN A 208 -1.11 -17.51 14.82
N CYS A 209 -1.75 -16.43 14.35
CA CYS A 209 -2.13 -16.41 12.94
C CYS A 209 -0.91 -16.02 12.10
N ARG A 210 -0.17 -17.01 11.61
CA ARG A 210 0.78 -16.85 10.50
C ARG A 210 0.08 -17.41 9.26
N THR A 211 -0.36 -16.54 8.38
CA THR A 211 -0.69 -16.95 7.01
C THR A 211 0.45 -16.45 6.15
N ASP A 212 1.13 -17.32 5.42
CA ASP A 212 1.99 -16.87 4.33
C ASP A 212 1.15 -16.29 3.18
N GLY A 213 -0.18 -16.52 3.18
CA GLY A 213 -1.20 -15.75 2.46
C GLY A 213 -0.96 -15.64 0.95
N THR A 214 -0.06 -16.46 0.44
CA THR A 214 0.60 -16.27 -0.85
C THR A 214 -0.34 -16.73 -1.94
N VAL A 215 -0.54 -15.88 -2.95
CA VAL A 215 -1.26 -16.22 -4.16
C VAL A 215 -0.24 -16.50 -5.25
N TYR A 216 -0.38 -17.66 -5.89
CA TYR A 216 0.48 -18.09 -6.99
C TYR A 216 -0.30 -18.15 -8.30
N TYR A 217 0.36 -17.79 -9.39
CA TYR A 217 -0.06 -18.08 -10.75
C TYR A 217 0.57 -19.41 -11.19
N GLY A 218 -0.25 -20.30 -11.77
CA GLY A 218 0.19 -21.63 -12.23
C GLY A 218 0.35 -22.67 -11.11
N ASP A 219 0.65 -23.91 -11.49
CA ASP A 219 0.77 -25.05 -10.57
C ASP A 219 2.21 -25.60 -10.51
N GLY A 220 2.59 -26.13 -9.34
CA GLY A 220 3.86 -26.83 -9.14
C GLY A 220 5.10 -25.93 -9.06
N PRO A 221 6.32 -26.46 -9.28
CA PRO A 221 7.59 -25.74 -9.06
C PRO A 221 7.79 -24.54 -10.00
N ASN A 222 7.02 -24.46 -11.09
CA ASN A 222 7.07 -23.37 -12.06
C ASN A 222 6.12 -22.20 -11.73
N ALA A 223 5.29 -22.31 -10.69
CA ALA A 223 4.33 -21.28 -10.33
C ALA A 223 5.01 -19.93 -9.98
N TYR A 224 4.43 -18.82 -10.43
CA TYR A 224 4.88 -17.47 -10.13
C TYR A 224 4.14 -16.90 -8.91
N ARG A 225 4.79 -16.04 -8.13
CA ARG A 225 4.17 -15.41 -6.96
C ARG A 225 3.51 -14.09 -7.40
N GLU A 226 2.20 -14.01 -7.31
CA GLU A 226 1.46 -12.80 -7.67
C GLU A 226 1.24 -11.87 -6.47
N VAL A 227 0.93 -12.46 -5.31
CA VAL A 227 0.64 -11.71 -4.09
C VAL A 227 1.28 -12.41 -2.91
N ASN A 228 1.89 -11.63 -2.02
CA ASN A 228 2.27 -12.08 -0.70
C ASN A 228 1.55 -11.26 0.36
N VAL A 229 0.74 -11.92 1.21
CA VAL A 229 -0.04 -11.25 2.25
C VAL A 229 0.55 -11.59 3.61
N GLU A 230 1.16 -10.59 4.26
CA GLU A 230 1.66 -10.70 5.62
C GLU A 230 0.64 -10.12 6.61
N TYR A 231 0.09 -10.99 7.47
CA TYR A 231 -0.83 -10.59 8.53
C TYR A 231 -0.19 -10.74 9.91
N LYS A 232 -0.10 -9.63 10.65
CA LYS A 232 0.33 -9.63 12.06
C LYS A 232 -0.66 -8.93 12.97
N LYS A 233 -1.25 -9.68 13.90
CA LYS A 233 -2.17 -9.11 14.89
C LYS A 233 -1.51 -8.07 15.80
N HIS A 234 -0.24 -8.26 16.14
CA HIS A 234 0.56 -7.37 16.98
C HIS A 234 2.00 -7.34 16.46
N ASN A 235 2.68 -6.19 16.55
CA ASN A 235 4.12 -6.06 16.26
C ASN A 235 5.06 -6.79 17.26
N CYS A 236 4.55 -7.74 18.08
CA CYS A 236 5.26 -8.19 19.29
C CYS A 236 5.42 -9.72 19.47
N SER A 237 4.88 -10.60 18.61
CA SER A 237 5.13 -12.06 18.75
C SER A 237 6.46 -12.49 18.12
N SER A 238 6.95 -11.71 17.16
CA SER A 238 8.35 -11.61 16.75
C SER A 238 8.64 -10.11 16.72
N GLU A 239 9.79 -9.65 17.22
CA GLU A 239 10.20 -8.22 17.17
C GLU A 239 10.40 -7.70 15.73
N ALA A 240 10.02 -8.49 14.74
CA ALA A 240 10.29 -8.32 13.33
C ALA A 240 9.21 -7.46 12.64
N CYS A 241 9.66 -6.51 11.82
CA CYS A 241 8.79 -5.64 11.03
C CYS A 241 8.01 -6.46 9.98
N PRO A 242 6.66 -6.44 9.96
CA PRO A 242 5.86 -7.22 9.01
C PRO A 242 6.14 -6.83 7.55
N TYR A 243 6.45 -5.57 7.29
CA TYR A 243 6.85 -5.13 5.96
C TYR A 243 8.14 -5.82 5.50
N LEU A 244 9.18 -5.81 6.34
CA LEU A 244 10.47 -6.38 6.00
C LEU A 244 10.43 -7.90 5.93
N GLU A 245 9.59 -8.55 6.75
CA GLU A 245 9.35 -9.98 6.67
C GLU A 245 8.67 -10.37 5.35
N ASN A 246 7.67 -9.59 4.91
CA ASN A 246 7.03 -9.76 3.62
C ASN A 246 8.03 -9.60 2.45
N CYS A 247 8.88 -8.57 2.50
CA CYS A 247 9.98 -8.38 1.58
C CYS A 247 10.95 -9.58 1.61
N GLY A 248 11.32 -10.08 2.79
CA GLY A 248 12.20 -11.23 2.97
C GLY A 248 11.66 -12.52 2.35
N TYR A 249 10.35 -12.76 2.44
CA TYR A 249 9.69 -13.87 1.73
C TYR A 249 9.77 -13.73 0.21
N TYR A 250 9.55 -12.52 -0.31
CA TYR A 250 9.70 -12.24 -1.74
C TYR A 250 11.13 -12.52 -2.24
N LEU A 251 12.15 -12.11 -1.48
CA LEU A 251 13.55 -12.41 -1.82
C LEU A 251 13.86 -13.90 -1.81
N THR A 252 13.38 -14.63 -0.79
CA THR A 252 13.55 -16.09 -0.74
C THR A 252 12.95 -16.74 -1.98
N PHE A 253 11.75 -16.32 -2.39
CA PHE A 253 11.12 -16.79 -3.62
C PHE A 253 11.96 -16.50 -4.87
N CYS A 254 12.52 -15.29 -5.00
CA CYS A 254 13.35 -14.93 -6.15
C CYS A 254 14.63 -15.79 -6.21
N ALA A 255 15.30 -15.98 -5.07
CA ALA A 255 16.52 -16.80 -4.98
C ALA A 255 16.26 -18.28 -5.32
N GLU A 256 15.14 -18.83 -4.87
CA GLU A 256 14.74 -20.20 -5.23
C GLU A 256 14.50 -20.35 -6.74
N LYS A 257 13.98 -19.30 -7.39
CA LYS A 257 13.78 -19.30 -8.84
C LYS A 257 15.10 -19.18 -9.60
N GLU A 258 16.03 -18.34 -9.14
CA GLU A 258 17.38 -18.20 -9.72
C GLU A 258 18.19 -19.51 -9.76
N GLU A 259 18.04 -20.36 -8.74
CA GLU A 259 18.78 -21.63 -8.66
C GLU A 259 18.20 -22.75 -9.55
N HIS A 260 17.02 -22.56 -10.15
CA HIS A 260 16.36 -23.60 -10.95
C HIS A 260 16.91 -23.66 -12.38
N SER A 261 17.14 -24.87 -12.91
CA SER A 261 17.78 -25.11 -14.22
C SER A 261 16.98 -24.63 -15.45
N SER A 262 15.73 -24.21 -15.24
CA SER A 262 14.82 -23.64 -16.24
C SER A 262 14.63 -22.12 -16.05
N TYR A 263 15.66 -21.44 -15.53
CA TYR A 263 15.62 -20.00 -15.27
C TYR A 263 15.50 -19.22 -16.59
N HIS A 264 14.28 -18.81 -16.89
CA HIS A 264 13.89 -17.96 -18.01
C HIS A 264 13.13 -16.78 -17.40
N VAL A 265 13.56 -15.55 -17.68
CA VAL A 265 13.66 -14.53 -16.63
C VAL A 265 12.61 -13.41 -16.75
N PRO A 266 11.44 -13.52 -16.10
CA PRO A 266 10.61 -12.36 -15.81
C PRO A 266 11.19 -11.61 -14.61
N ASN A 267 10.88 -10.31 -14.51
CA ASN A 267 11.26 -9.49 -13.35
C ASN A 267 10.42 -9.78 -12.08
N PHE A 268 9.83 -10.98 -11.99
CA PHE A 268 8.95 -11.47 -10.91
C PHE A 268 8.04 -10.42 -10.24
N PRO A 269 7.27 -9.61 -10.99
CA PRO A 269 6.41 -8.61 -10.38
C PRO A 269 5.43 -9.24 -9.36
N CYS A 270 5.41 -8.72 -8.13
CA CYS A 270 4.60 -9.26 -7.04
C CYS A 270 4.00 -8.13 -6.19
N PHE A 271 2.73 -8.27 -5.79
CA PHE A 271 2.12 -7.38 -4.80
C PHE A 271 2.44 -7.86 -3.38
N LEU A 272 3.00 -6.98 -2.56
CA LEU A 272 3.24 -7.24 -1.14
C LEU A 272 2.17 -6.50 -0.33
N ILE A 273 1.26 -7.25 0.27
CA ILE A 273 0.19 -6.72 1.10
C ILE A 273 0.54 -6.94 2.57
N VAL A 274 0.45 -5.90 3.37
CA VAL A 274 0.69 -5.99 4.81
C VAL A 274 -0.57 -5.57 5.53
N ILE A 275 -1.02 -6.43 6.46
CA ILE A 275 -2.11 -6.13 7.39
C ILE A 275 -1.56 -6.30 8.81
N SER A 276 -1.32 -5.20 9.53
CA SER A 276 -0.73 -5.27 10.88
C SER A 276 -1.45 -4.44 11.93
N GLY A 277 -1.60 -4.97 13.14
CA GLY A 277 -2.04 -4.22 14.31
C GLY A 277 -0.90 -3.42 14.94
N ILE A 278 -1.05 -2.10 15.04
CA ILE A 278 -0.04 -1.23 15.67
C ILE A 278 -0.19 -1.27 17.19
N VAL A 279 0.93 -1.48 17.88
CA VAL A 279 1.06 -1.40 19.33
C VAL A 279 1.96 -0.21 19.67
N ILE A 280 1.45 0.75 20.42
CA ILE A 280 2.25 1.86 20.99
C ILE A 280 2.55 1.53 22.45
N ASN A 281 3.83 1.50 22.79
CA ASN A 281 4.27 1.47 24.18
C ASN A 281 4.24 2.90 24.72
N LEU A 282 3.24 3.23 25.53
CA LEU A 282 3.22 4.50 26.24
C LEU A 282 4.06 4.32 27.51
N VAL A 283 5.27 4.88 27.50
CA VAL A 283 6.08 4.96 28.73
C VAL A 283 5.44 6.01 29.62
N ASP A 284 4.76 5.57 30.67
CA ASP A 284 4.27 6.45 31.72
C ASP A 284 5.48 7.00 32.50
N MET A 285 5.76 8.30 32.38
CA MET A 285 6.81 8.96 33.16
C MET A 285 6.37 9.27 34.61
N SER A 286 5.20 8.78 35.05
CA SER A 286 4.71 8.98 36.41
C SER A 286 4.75 7.68 37.23
N LEU A 287 5.75 7.61 38.12
CA LEU A 287 5.82 6.87 39.39
C LEU A 287 4.73 5.81 39.65
N SER A 288 4.90 4.59 39.14
CA SER A 288 4.83 3.33 39.93
C SER A 288 5.12 2.13 39.04
N GLU A 289 5.76 1.14 39.63
CA GLU A 289 6.28 -0.09 39.03
C GLU A 289 5.34 -0.83 38.04
N PHE A 290 5.91 -1.20 36.88
CA PHE A 290 5.53 -2.36 36.05
C PHE A 290 4.11 -2.44 35.45
N ALA A 291 3.57 -1.35 34.90
CA ALA A 291 2.49 -1.45 33.91
C ALA A 291 2.95 -0.86 32.56
N THR A 292 3.49 -1.70 31.66
CA THR A 292 3.56 -1.34 30.24
C THR A 292 2.13 -1.28 29.70
N ASN A 293 1.57 -0.08 29.60
CA ASN A 293 0.28 0.15 28.96
C ASN A 293 0.48 0.09 27.44
N PHE A 294 0.25 -1.09 26.87
CA PHE A 294 0.21 -1.27 25.42
C PHE A 294 -1.09 -0.66 24.89
N THR A 295 -0.98 0.41 24.10
CA THR A 295 -2.12 0.97 23.38
C THR A 295 -2.20 0.35 21.99
N PHE A 296 -3.36 -0.21 21.72
CA PHE A 296 -3.67 -1.02 20.56
C PHE A 296 -4.45 -0.14 19.55
N LEU A 297 -3.84 0.20 18.41
CA LEU A 297 -4.38 1.17 17.43
C LEU A 297 -5.23 0.57 16.29
N GLY A 298 -5.55 -0.72 16.34
CA GLY A 298 -6.34 -1.40 15.30
C GLY A 298 -5.50 -1.88 14.10
N PRO A 299 -6.10 -2.60 13.14
CA PRO A 299 -5.42 -3.13 11.97
C PRO A 299 -5.16 -2.04 10.91
N TYR A 300 -3.96 -2.05 10.35
CA TYR A 300 -3.53 -1.16 9.27
C TYR A 300 -3.19 -1.97 8.03
N PHE A 301 -3.44 -1.39 6.86
CA PHE A 301 -3.29 -2.01 5.55
C PHE A 301 -2.54 -1.10 4.59
N PHE A 302 -1.64 -1.68 3.81
CA PHE A 302 -1.04 -1.02 2.66
C PHE A 302 -0.57 -2.05 1.64
N VAL A 303 -0.36 -1.55 0.42
CA VAL A 303 0.07 -2.35 -0.73
C VAL A 303 1.38 -1.79 -1.25
N SER A 304 2.36 -2.67 -1.43
CA SER A 304 3.61 -2.40 -2.14
C SER A 304 3.70 -3.25 -3.40
N GLY A 305 4.46 -2.78 -4.38
CA GLY A 305 4.83 -3.55 -5.57
C GLY A 305 6.30 -3.93 -5.47
N ALA A 306 6.62 -5.18 -5.80
CA ALA A 306 7.97 -5.72 -5.82
C ALA A 306 8.34 -6.16 -7.23
N VAL A 307 9.57 -5.89 -7.64
CA VAL A 307 10.17 -6.31 -8.91
C VAL A 307 11.57 -6.81 -8.62
N PHE A 308 11.96 -7.92 -9.24
CA PHE A 308 13.30 -8.47 -9.15
C PHE A 308 14.08 -8.07 -10.40
N ALA A 309 15.16 -7.31 -10.21
CA ALA A 309 16.14 -6.97 -11.23
C ALA A 309 17.48 -7.62 -10.83
N ASP A 310 18.57 -6.85 -10.81
CA ASP A 310 19.82 -7.22 -10.12
C ASP A 310 19.64 -7.29 -8.58
N VAL A 311 18.69 -6.53 -8.06
CA VAL A 311 18.23 -6.53 -6.68
C VAL A 311 16.70 -6.57 -6.61
N ALA A 312 16.14 -6.93 -5.45
CA ALA A 312 14.71 -6.76 -5.22
C ALA A 312 14.38 -5.29 -4.93
N ILE A 313 13.51 -4.73 -5.76
CA ILE A 313 13.06 -3.34 -5.70
C ILE A 313 11.62 -3.38 -5.20
N VAL A 314 11.35 -2.69 -4.10
CA VAL A 314 10.02 -2.66 -3.47
C VAL A 314 9.62 -1.23 -3.20
N ASP A 315 8.55 -0.77 -3.87
CA ASP A 315 7.97 0.56 -3.64
C ASP A 315 6.59 0.45 -2.99
N PRO A 316 6.26 1.32 -2.03
CA PRO A 316 4.88 1.50 -1.60
C PRO A 316 4.04 2.03 -2.76
N LEU A 317 2.93 1.36 -3.04
CA LEU A 317 1.94 1.79 -4.03
C LEU A 317 0.81 2.60 -3.40
N THR A 318 0.57 2.42 -2.09
CA THR A 318 -0.43 3.16 -1.33
C THR A 318 0.12 3.71 -0.01
N PRO A 319 -0.54 4.71 0.58
CA PRO A 319 -0.38 5.03 2.00
C PRO A 319 -0.78 3.87 2.90
N VAL A 320 -0.51 4.03 4.20
CA VAL A 320 -0.98 3.12 5.26
C VAL A 320 -2.38 3.54 5.70
N PHE A 321 -3.34 2.64 5.53
CA PHE A 321 -4.74 2.87 5.85
C PHE A 321 -5.16 2.18 7.15
N PRO A 322 -5.92 2.83 8.03
CA PRO A 322 -6.59 2.15 9.13
C PRO A 322 -7.78 1.36 8.60
N LEU A 323 -7.82 0.04 8.81
CA LEU A 323 -8.92 -0.85 8.41
C LEU A 323 -10.06 -0.81 9.44
N MET A 324 -10.61 0.38 9.66
CA MET A 324 -11.74 0.63 10.54
C MET A 324 -12.72 1.56 9.86
N TRP A 325 -14.01 1.34 10.09
CA TRP A 325 -15.05 2.18 9.52
C TRP A 325 -14.96 3.62 10.05
N GLN A 326 -14.54 4.54 9.19
CA GLN A 326 -14.46 5.97 9.50
C GLN A 326 -15.71 6.70 9.00
N LYS A 327 -16.78 6.69 9.81
CA LYS A 327 -18.08 7.30 9.45
C LYS A 327 -17.99 8.74 8.93
N TYR A 328 -17.06 9.52 9.47
CA TYR A 328 -16.90 10.94 9.13
C TYR A 328 -15.74 11.23 8.17
N ASP A 329 -14.82 10.27 7.95
CA ASP A 329 -13.72 10.41 7.00
C ASP A 329 -14.02 9.66 5.71
N LYS A 330 -14.85 10.30 4.88
CA LYS A 330 -15.20 9.77 3.56
C LYS A 330 -13.99 9.65 2.64
N ALA A 331 -13.01 10.54 2.75
CA ALA A 331 -11.84 10.55 1.88
C ALA A 331 -10.95 9.32 2.15
N MET A 332 -10.79 8.95 3.42
CA MET A 332 -10.12 7.72 3.82
C MET A 332 -10.85 6.48 3.30
N MET A 333 -12.16 6.38 3.54
CA MET A 333 -12.94 5.22 3.09
C MET A 333 -12.95 5.06 1.56
N VAL A 334 -13.02 6.17 0.82
CA VAL A 334 -12.90 6.16 -0.64
C VAL A 334 -11.50 5.75 -1.09
N SER A 335 -10.44 6.17 -0.41
CA SER A 335 -9.06 5.75 -0.74
C SER A 335 -8.86 4.24 -0.52
N ILE A 336 -9.46 3.67 0.52
CA ILE A 336 -9.45 2.22 0.77
C ILE A 336 -10.19 1.48 -0.37
N ALA A 337 -11.38 1.95 -0.75
CA ALA A 337 -12.14 1.34 -1.85
C ALA A 337 -11.41 1.42 -3.21
N LYS A 338 -10.83 2.58 -3.52
CA LYS A 338 -9.97 2.77 -4.71
C LYS A 338 -8.78 1.80 -4.71
N THR A 339 -8.17 1.57 -3.55
CA THR A 339 -7.08 0.60 -3.41
C THR A 339 -7.52 -0.82 -3.75
N PHE A 340 -8.65 -1.27 -3.21
CA PHE A 340 -9.17 -2.60 -3.51
C PHE A 340 -9.56 -2.77 -4.97
N ARG A 341 -10.18 -1.75 -5.58
CA ARG A 341 -10.47 -1.72 -7.01
C ARG A 341 -9.19 -1.84 -7.85
N ALA A 342 -8.21 -0.99 -7.58
CA ALA A 342 -6.94 -0.96 -8.30
C ALA A 342 -6.22 -2.30 -8.17
N LEU A 343 -6.16 -2.86 -6.96
CA LEU A 343 -5.58 -4.18 -6.70
C LEU A 343 -6.30 -5.28 -7.50
N LYS A 344 -7.64 -5.34 -7.43
CA LYS A 344 -8.46 -6.33 -8.15
C LYS A 344 -8.18 -6.33 -9.66
N ILE A 345 -8.09 -5.14 -10.27
CA ILE A 345 -7.84 -5.01 -11.71
C ILE A 345 -6.37 -5.33 -12.03
N SER A 346 -5.43 -4.84 -11.21
CA SER A 346 -4.01 -5.08 -11.43
C SER A 346 -3.59 -6.54 -11.27
N LEU A 347 -4.25 -7.32 -10.42
CA LEU A 347 -4.01 -8.77 -10.34
C LEU A 347 -4.33 -9.47 -11.66
N ARG A 348 -5.44 -9.09 -12.33
CA ARG A 348 -5.77 -9.62 -13.67
C ARG A 348 -4.74 -9.24 -14.73
N LEU A 349 -4.14 -8.06 -14.60
CA LEU A 349 -3.07 -7.62 -15.49
C LEU A 349 -1.76 -8.38 -15.20
N LEU A 350 -1.58 -8.83 -13.96
CA LEU A 350 -0.44 -9.65 -13.55
C LEU A 350 -0.58 -11.10 -14.05
N ASP A 351 -1.78 -11.67 -14.00
CA ASP A 351 -2.12 -12.94 -14.65
C ASP A 351 -1.76 -12.91 -16.14
N GLN A 352 -2.19 -11.86 -16.85
CA GLN A 352 -1.89 -11.67 -18.28
C GLN A 352 -0.40 -11.52 -18.53
N TYR A 353 0.31 -10.83 -17.63
CA TYR A 353 1.75 -10.71 -17.71
C TYR A 353 2.42 -12.08 -17.62
N TYR A 354 2.06 -12.91 -16.64
CA TYR A 354 2.64 -14.25 -16.47
C TYR A 354 2.24 -15.22 -17.58
N ALA A 355 1.01 -15.14 -18.10
CA ALA A 355 0.60 -15.89 -19.28
C ALA A 355 1.47 -15.57 -20.51
N ASN A 356 1.74 -14.28 -20.76
CA ASN A 356 2.62 -13.88 -21.86
C ASN A 356 4.07 -14.34 -21.62
N VAL A 357 4.53 -14.36 -20.37
CA VAL A 357 5.85 -14.90 -20.02
C VAL A 357 5.92 -16.39 -20.33
N ASP A 358 4.91 -17.17 -19.96
CA ASP A 358 4.86 -18.60 -20.29
C ASP A 358 4.90 -18.86 -21.81
N GLU A 359 4.15 -18.07 -22.59
CA GLU A 359 4.16 -18.13 -24.05
C GLU A 359 5.55 -17.82 -24.63
N LEU A 360 6.19 -16.73 -24.16
CA LEU A 360 7.53 -16.33 -24.59
C LEU A 360 8.59 -17.39 -24.27
N ILE A 361 8.49 -18.05 -23.11
CA ILE A 361 9.43 -19.10 -22.71
C ILE A 361 9.27 -20.34 -23.60
N GLN A 362 8.04 -20.65 -24.05
CA GLN A 362 7.80 -21.76 -24.98
C GLN A 362 8.40 -21.50 -26.36
N ASP A 363 8.29 -20.25 -26.86
CA ASP A 363 8.79 -19.87 -28.18
C ASP A 363 10.30 -19.61 -28.20
N GLU A 364 10.85 -18.96 -27.18
CA GLU A 364 12.26 -18.61 -27.06
C GLU A 364 12.83 -18.92 -25.65
N PRO A 365 13.40 -20.12 -25.43
CA PRO A 365 13.94 -20.54 -24.12
C PRO A 365 15.19 -19.77 -23.63
N GLN A 366 15.59 -18.68 -24.29
CA GLN A 366 16.80 -17.91 -23.98
C GLN A 366 16.46 -16.48 -23.53
N THR A 367 15.28 -16.24 -22.95
CA THR A 367 14.83 -14.90 -22.54
C THR A 367 15.85 -14.22 -21.62
N VAL A 368 16.38 -13.08 -22.08
CA VAL A 368 17.30 -12.20 -21.36
C VAL A 368 16.57 -11.51 -20.22
N HIS A 369 17.11 -11.55 -19.00
CA HIS A 369 16.60 -10.81 -17.84
C HIS A 369 16.48 -9.31 -18.17
N PRO A 370 15.26 -8.73 -18.20
CA PRO A 370 15.12 -7.32 -18.48
C PRO A 370 15.59 -6.48 -17.28
N MET A 371 16.86 -6.09 -17.30
CA MET A 371 17.47 -5.22 -16.26
C MET A 371 17.03 -3.76 -16.38
N HIS A 372 16.35 -3.41 -17.47
CA HIS A 372 15.93 -2.05 -17.77
C HIS A 372 14.40 -1.97 -17.99
N PRO A 373 13.79 -0.79 -17.80
CA PRO A 373 12.40 -0.56 -18.18
C PRO A 373 12.13 -0.94 -19.64
N SER A 374 10.95 -1.47 -19.93
CA SER A 374 10.48 -1.58 -21.31
C SER A 374 9.77 -0.28 -21.71
N PHE A 375 10.35 0.41 -22.70
CA PHE A 375 9.77 1.62 -23.27
C PHE A 375 8.97 1.30 -24.55
N PRO A 376 7.84 2.00 -24.77
CA PRO A 376 7.03 1.79 -25.97
C PRO A 376 7.80 2.22 -27.22
N GLU A 377 7.41 1.66 -28.36
CA GLU A 377 7.80 2.16 -29.67
C GLU A 377 7.45 3.65 -29.82
N VAL A 378 8.29 4.40 -30.53
CA VAL A 378 8.12 5.84 -30.71
C VAL A 378 8.07 6.24 -32.17
N ILE A 379 7.33 7.30 -32.47
CA ILE A 379 7.23 7.87 -33.80
C ILE A 379 7.98 9.20 -33.84
N ILE A 380 8.92 9.33 -34.76
CA ILE A 380 9.71 10.55 -35.03
C ILE A 380 9.65 10.78 -36.54
N ASP A 381 9.23 11.98 -36.98
CA ASP A 381 9.10 12.34 -38.40
C ASP A 381 8.38 11.29 -39.27
N ASN A 382 7.25 10.77 -38.76
CA ASN A 382 6.44 9.70 -39.39
C ASN A 382 7.17 8.36 -39.59
N LYS A 383 8.28 8.14 -38.89
CA LYS A 383 9.01 6.86 -38.86
C LYS A 383 8.89 6.23 -37.48
N SER A 384 8.72 4.92 -37.47
CA SER A 384 8.57 4.13 -36.24
C SER A 384 9.92 3.65 -35.75
N TYR A 385 10.16 3.71 -34.45
CA TYR A 385 11.42 3.34 -33.83
C TYR A 385 11.20 2.47 -32.60
N MET A 386 11.77 1.27 -32.62
CA MET A 386 11.91 0.42 -31.45
C MET A 386 13.01 0.98 -30.54
N VAL A 387 12.75 1.00 -29.23
CA VAL A 387 13.68 1.58 -28.25
C VAL A 387 14.54 0.48 -27.65
N GLN A 388 15.83 0.48 -27.99
CA GLN A 388 16.83 -0.36 -27.33
C GLN A 388 17.56 0.46 -26.26
N ILE A 389 17.58 -0.01 -25.02
CA ILE A 389 18.32 0.63 -23.93
C ILE A 389 19.75 0.10 -23.93
N ASP A 390 20.71 1.00 -24.04
CA ASP A 390 22.13 0.67 -24.07
C ASP A 390 22.74 0.76 -22.66
N SER A 391 22.43 1.82 -21.91
CA SER A 391 22.89 1.98 -20.52
C SER A 391 22.05 2.99 -19.73
N GLN A 392 22.06 2.88 -18.40
CA GLN A 392 21.54 3.92 -17.50
C GLN A 392 22.66 4.91 -17.14
N VAL A 393 22.33 6.20 -17.17
CA VAL A 393 23.28 7.28 -16.80
C VAL A 393 23.29 7.47 -15.29
N SER A 394 24.31 6.89 -14.63
CA SER A 394 24.47 6.94 -13.16
C SER A 394 23.22 6.36 -12.47
N THR A 395 22.74 7.00 -11.40
CA THR A 395 21.50 6.64 -10.70
C THR A 395 20.29 7.46 -11.17
N ASN A 396 20.39 8.20 -12.27
CA ASN A 396 19.28 9.04 -12.73
C ASN A 396 18.26 8.23 -13.54
N LEU A 397 17.04 8.74 -13.65
CA LEU A 397 16.02 8.22 -14.57
C LEU A 397 16.28 8.69 -16.02
N LEU A 398 17.50 8.42 -16.49
CA LEU A 398 18.04 8.82 -17.78
C LEU A 398 18.80 7.64 -18.38
N TRP A 399 18.51 7.31 -19.63
CA TRP A 399 19.14 6.20 -20.34
C TRP A 399 19.68 6.64 -21.69
N GLU A 400 20.83 6.07 -22.06
CA GLU A 400 21.31 6.04 -23.44
C GLU A 400 20.52 4.98 -24.19
N VAL A 401 19.98 5.35 -25.35
CA VAL A 401 19.16 4.47 -26.17
C VAL A 401 19.57 4.53 -27.63
N THR A 402 19.44 3.39 -28.28
CA THR A 402 19.46 3.27 -29.73
C THR A 402 18.03 3.08 -30.22
N LEU A 403 17.56 4.04 -31.02
CA LEU A 403 16.26 3.99 -31.67
C LEU A 403 16.42 3.24 -33.01
N LEU A 404 15.90 2.01 -33.06
CA LEU A 404 16.01 1.09 -34.18
C LEU A 404 14.85 1.30 -35.15
N ASN A 405 15.16 1.58 -36.41
CA ASN A 405 14.19 1.66 -37.50
C ASN A 405 14.54 0.61 -38.56
N GLU A 406 13.57 -0.19 -38.97
CA GLU A 406 13.79 -1.27 -39.94
C GLU A 406 14.15 -0.79 -41.35
N GLN A 407 13.74 0.43 -41.71
CA GLN A 407 13.75 0.95 -43.08
C GLN A 407 14.66 2.18 -43.24
N GLY A 408 15.50 2.47 -42.24
CA GLY A 408 16.21 3.74 -42.13
C GLY A 408 17.33 3.72 -41.11
N PRO A 409 18.03 4.86 -40.93
CA PRO A 409 19.13 4.96 -39.99
C PRO A 409 18.62 4.81 -38.56
N HIS A 410 19.40 4.11 -37.75
CA HIS A 410 19.24 4.10 -36.30
C HIS A 410 19.66 5.46 -35.74
N LEU A 411 19.03 5.89 -34.65
CA LEU A 411 19.32 7.16 -33.99
C LEU A 411 19.77 6.91 -32.55
N THR A 412 20.92 7.44 -32.17
CA THR A 412 21.33 7.48 -30.77
C THR A 412 20.65 8.66 -30.07
N ALA A 413 20.07 8.42 -28.91
CA ALA A 413 19.34 9.41 -28.14
C ALA A 413 19.52 9.19 -26.63
N TYR A 414 19.14 10.20 -25.85
CA TYR A 414 18.80 10.03 -24.46
C TYR A 414 17.29 9.90 -24.29
N VAL A 415 16.85 9.08 -23.33
CA VAL A 415 15.47 9.11 -22.84
C VAL A 415 15.46 9.40 -21.34
N LYS A 416 14.74 10.46 -20.92
CA LYS A 416 14.49 10.78 -19.51
C LYS A 416 13.07 10.38 -19.13
N ALA A 417 12.91 9.65 -18.04
CA ALA A 417 11.60 9.41 -17.43
C ALA A 417 11.37 10.37 -16.28
N VAL A 418 10.26 11.11 -16.32
CA VAL A 418 9.93 12.14 -15.33
C VAL A 418 8.42 12.21 -15.12
N LYS A 419 7.99 12.74 -13.97
CA LYS A 419 6.56 12.94 -13.72
C LYS A 419 6.00 14.03 -14.64
N LYS A 420 4.91 13.72 -15.33
CA LYS A 420 4.34 14.58 -16.38
C LYS A 420 3.93 15.95 -15.85
N ASP A 421 3.41 16.02 -14.63
CA ASP A 421 3.02 17.25 -13.93
C ASP A 421 4.21 18.08 -13.43
N ARG A 422 5.42 17.52 -13.43
CA ARG A 422 6.64 18.21 -12.98
C ARG A 422 7.50 18.74 -14.12
N TYR A 423 7.36 18.21 -15.33
CA TYR A 423 8.29 18.54 -16.41
C TYR A 423 7.78 19.66 -17.31
N SER A 424 8.50 20.79 -17.37
CA SER A 424 8.17 21.88 -18.29
C SER A 424 8.68 21.61 -19.71
N LEU A 425 7.93 20.79 -20.46
CA LEU A 425 8.22 20.49 -21.87
C LEU A 425 8.23 21.76 -22.74
N ASP A 426 7.36 22.73 -22.43
CA ASP A 426 7.29 24.01 -23.14
C ASP A 426 8.60 24.80 -23.02
N THR A 427 9.15 24.90 -21.81
CA THR A 427 10.44 25.58 -21.59
C THR A 427 11.57 24.86 -22.31
N HIS A 428 11.60 23.53 -22.23
CA HIS A 428 12.61 22.73 -22.93
C HIS A 428 12.56 23.00 -24.44
N LYS A 429 11.39 22.87 -25.07
CA LYS A 429 11.22 23.10 -26.52
C LYS A 429 11.59 24.52 -26.94
N LEU A 430 11.20 25.54 -26.18
CA LEU A 430 11.53 26.95 -26.47
C LEU A 430 13.04 27.22 -26.51
N LEU A 431 13.81 26.57 -25.64
CA LEU A 431 15.27 26.69 -25.65
C LEU A 431 15.91 25.79 -26.71
N ALA A 432 15.35 24.60 -26.94
CA ALA A 432 15.81 23.69 -27.98
C ALA A 432 15.70 24.29 -29.38
N GLU A 433 14.61 25.01 -29.68
CA GLU A 433 14.38 25.70 -30.96
C GLU A 433 15.50 26.69 -31.35
N VAL A 434 16.17 27.28 -30.37
CA VAL A 434 17.31 28.20 -30.58
C VAL A 434 18.67 27.58 -30.22
N GLY A 435 18.70 26.26 -29.98
CA GLY A 435 19.92 25.52 -29.68
C GLY A 435 20.47 25.74 -28.27
N TYR A 436 19.69 26.25 -27.31
CA TYR A 436 20.09 26.44 -25.91
C TYR A 436 19.67 25.33 -24.95
N ALA A 437 19.04 24.28 -25.47
CA ALA A 437 18.78 23.02 -24.78
C ALA A 437 18.96 21.87 -25.79
N PRO A 438 19.07 20.60 -25.32
CA PRO A 438 19.06 19.45 -26.21
C PRO A 438 17.81 19.45 -27.10
N GLU A 439 17.94 19.04 -28.36
CA GLU A 439 16.77 18.87 -29.21
C GLU A 439 15.82 17.79 -28.65
N VAL A 440 14.51 18.05 -28.64
CA VAL A 440 13.50 17.06 -28.24
C VAL A 440 12.98 16.37 -29.48
N TYR A 441 13.35 15.11 -29.69
CA TYR A 441 12.89 14.31 -30.82
C TYR A 441 11.40 13.96 -30.69
N THR A 442 11.00 13.45 -29.53
CA THR A 442 9.60 13.08 -29.27
C THR A 442 9.34 12.87 -27.78
N THR A 443 8.07 12.71 -27.41
CA THR A 443 7.67 12.40 -26.04
C THR A 443 6.60 11.31 -26.01
N SER A 444 6.69 10.41 -25.05
CA SER A 444 5.68 9.36 -24.82
C SER A 444 5.10 9.49 -23.42
N ILE A 445 3.78 9.70 -23.32
CA ILE A 445 3.08 9.64 -22.05
C ILE A 445 2.74 8.19 -21.77
N ILE A 446 3.16 7.68 -20.62
CA ILE A 446 2.87 6.31 -20.19
C ILE A 446 2.09 6.34 -18.87
N PRO A 447 1.35 5.25 -18.55
CA PRO A 447 0.64 5.11 -17.29
C PRO A 447 1.49 5.43 -16.05
N GLY A 448 0.86 5.85 -14.96
CA GLY A 448 1.49 6.21 -13.69
C GLY A 448 2.00 7.65 -13.64
N ASN A 449 1.38 8.56 -14.40
CA ASN A 449 1.76 9.98 -14.51
C ASN A 449 3.22 10.19 -14.96
N TRP A 450 3.71 9.37 -15.90
CA TRP A 450 5.07 9.46 -16.43
C TRP A 450 5.07 10.04 -17.85
N ILE A 451 6.07 10.86 -18.14
CA ILE A 451 6.44 11.26 -19.51
C ILE A 451 7.88 10.80 -19.78
N LEU A 452 8.06 10.15 -20.92
CA LEU A 452 9.36 9.82 -21.48
C LEU A 452 9.72 10.91 -22.48
N VAL A 453 10.89 11.52 -22.31
CA VAL A 453 11.39 12.60 -23.17
C VAL A 453 12.61 12.09 -23.91
N TYR A 454 12.46 11.87 -25.21
CA TYR A 454 13.53 11.43 -26.10
C TYR A 454 14.22 12.66 -26.69
N MET A 455 15.52 12.78 -26.48
CA MET A 455 16.27 13.99 -26.79
C MET A 455 17.67 13.69 -27.32
N GLU A 456 18.28 14.74 -27.87
CA GLU A 456 19.60 14.75 -28.47
C GLU A 456 20.67 14.14 -27.56
N TYR A 457 21.52 13.29 -28.16
CA TYR A 457 22.68 12.69 -27.51
C TYR A 457 23.90 13.63 -27.61
N LEU A 458 24.26 14.28 -26.50
CA LEU A 458 25.32 15.30 -26.43
C LEU A 458 26.65 14.76 -25.89
N ASN A 459 27.33 13.90 -26.66
CA ASN A 459 28.58 13.25 -26.22
C ASN A 459 29.80 14.18 -26.07
N ASN A 460 29.78 15.33 -26.72
CA ASN A 460 30.90 16.28 -26.68
C ASN A 460 30.78 17.29 -25.51
N HIS A 461 29.62 17.34 -24.85
CA HIS A 461 29.37 18.31 -23.78
C HIS A 461 29.75 17.76 -22.43
N SER A 462 30.34 18.62 -21.60
CA SER A 462 30.64 18.32 -20.19
C SER A 462 29.78 19.17 -19.27
N ILE A 463 29.38 18.62 -18.13
CA ILE A 463 28.72 19.37 -17.06
C ILE A 463 29.68 20.49 -16.59
N LEU A 464 29.18 21.72 -16.48
CA LEU A 464 29.99 22.91 -16.14
C LEU A 464 30.82 22.68 -14.86
N ASN A 465 30.24 22.04 -13.85
CA ASN A 465 30.90 21.74 -12.58
C ASN A 465 32.24 20.98 -12.78
N ASN A 466 32.34 20.15 -13.82
CA ASN A 466 33.52 19.31 -14.06
C ASN A 466 34.64 20.07 -14.80
N ILE A 467 34.35 21.19 -15.44
CA ILE A 467 35.31 21.91 -16.29
C ILE A 467 35.66 23.30 -15.79
N ILE A 468 34.83 23.89 -14.92
CA ILE A 468 34.96 25.31 -14.53
C ILE A 468 36.33 25.65 -13.89
N SER A 469 36.93 24.69 -13.18
CA SER A 469 38.26 24.83 -12.57
C SER A 469 39.40 24.91 -13.60
N ASN A 470 39.17 24.38 -14.81
CA ASN A 470 40.18 24.26 -15.86
C ASN A 470 40.15 25.46 -16.84
N LEU A 471 39.16 26.34 -16.72
CA LEU A 471 39.01 27.52 -17.57
C LEU A 471 39.80 28.71 -17.01
N ASP A 472 40.53 29.40 -17.89
CA ASP A 472 41.15 30.69 -17.58
C ASP A 472 40.11 31.82 -17.41
N ASP A 473 40.53 32.96 -16.87
CA ASP A 473 39.64 34.09 -16.59
C ASP A 473 38.90 34.61 -17.83
N GLN A 474 39.56 34.61 -18.98
CA GLN A 474 38.97 35.12 -20.22
C GLN A 474 37.85 34.19 -20.71
N LYS A 475 38.11 32.88 -20.71
CA LYS A 475 37.12 31.84 -21.03
C LYS A 475 35.96 31.84 -20.05
N ARG A 476 36.22 31.93 -18.74
CA ARG A 476 35.18 32.03 -17.70
C ARG A 476 34.28 33.25 -17.91
N ASN A 477 34.86 34.40 -18.24
CA ASN A 477 34.09 35.61 -18.53
C ASN A 477 33.24 35.48 -19.80
N SER A 478 33.78 34.89 -20.87
CA SER A 478 33.04 34.62 -22.10
C SER A 478 31.86 33.67 -21.86
N LEU A 479 32.11 32.55 -21.17
CA LEU A 479 31.10 31.56 -20.82
C LEU A 479 30.01 32.17 -19.93
N ARG A 480 30.38 32.95 -18.91
CA ARG A 480 29.42 33.66 -18.06
C ARG A 480 28.53 34.60 -18.86
N LYS A 481 29.11 35.33 -19.83
CA LYS A 481 28.34 36.22 -20.72
C LYS A 481 27.36 35.42 -21.58
N LYS A 482 27.77 34.27 -22.12
CA LYS A 482 26.91 33.37 -22.89
C LYS A 482 25.75 32.85 -22.06
N ILE A 483 26.01 32.32 -20.86
CA ILE A 483 24.98 31.83 -19.94
C ILE A 483 23.97 32.93 -19.59
N LYS A 484 24.45 34.14 -19.24
CA LYS A 484 23.56 35.29 -18.98
C LYS A 484 22.67 35.61 -20.16
N GLY A 485 23.20 35.61 -21.38
CA GLY A 485 22.41 35.83 -22.59
C GLY A 485 21.31 34.80 -22.79
N ILE A 486 21.56 33.52 -22.46
CA ILE A 486 20.55 32.45 -22.52
C ILE A 486 19.45 32.68 -21.47
N VAL A 487 19.83 33.02 -20.24
CA VAL A 487 18.87 33.32 -19.15
C VAL A 487 18.02 34.54 -19.48
N GLU A 488 18.63 35.62 -19.99
CA GLU A 488 17.92 36.82 -20.45
C GLU A 488 16.93 36.48 -21.58
N TYR A 489 17.34 35.66 -22.54
CA TYR A 489 16.46 35.17 -23.60
C TYR A 489 15.23 34.44 -23.03
N LEU A 490 15.45 33.50 -22.10
CA LEU A 490 14.38 32.75 -21.46
C LEU A 490 13.40 33.67 -20.69
N HIS A 491 13.96 34.62 -19.93
CA HIS A 491 13.18 35.58 -19.14
C HIS A 491 12.37 36.53 -20.02
N ASN A 492 12.89 36.92 -21.18
CA ASN A 492 12.18 37.76 -22.15
C ASN A 492 10.97 37.04 -22.76
N LEU A 493 11.02 35.72 -22.87
CA LEU A 493 9.88 34.89 -23.26
C LEU A 493 8.87 34.67 -22.12
N GLY A 494 9.15 35.19 -20.92
CA GLY A 494 8.27 35.05 -19.75
C GLY A 494 8.41 33.71 -19.01
N TYR A 495 9.52 33.00 -19.22
CA TYR A 495 9.83 31.73 -18.54
C TYR A 495 11.05 31.88 -17.62
N ILE A 496 11.21 30.92 -16.71
CA ILE A 496 12.32 30.82 -15.75
C ILE A 496 12.76 29.35 -15.61
N HIS A 497 14.04 29.12 -15.35
CA HIS A 497 14.61 27.77 -15.22
C HIS A 497 14.34 27.17 -13.83
N ARG A 498 14.53 27.99 -12.78
CA ARG A 498 14.29 27.74 -11.35
C ARG A 498 15.26 26.79 -10.62
N ASP A 499 16.00 25.96 -11.34
CA ASP A 499 17.09 25.13 -10.80
C ASP A 499 18.39 25.37 -11.59
N LEU A 500 18.74 26.62 -11.86
CA LEU A 500 19.99 26.93 -12.58
C LEU A 500 21.19 26.76 -11.63
N ARG A 501 22.07 25.83 -11.96
CA ARG A 501 23.28 25.47 -11.19
C ARG A 501 24.31 24.84 -12.12
N GLU A 502 25.58 24.76 -11.73
CA GLU A 502 26.63 24.21 -12.62
C GLU A 502 26.35 22.76 -13.03
N GLY A 503 25.61 22.01 -12.21
CA GLY A 503 25.15 20.65 -12.52
C GLY A 503 24.14 20.55 -13.66
N ASN A 504 23.44 21.63 -13.97
CA ASN A 504 22.35 21.70 -14.95
C ASN A 504 22.73 22.50 -16.21
N ILE A 505 24.04 22.72 -16.41
CA ILE A 505 24.58 23.42 -17.58
C ILE A 505 25.59 22.50 -18.25
N LEU A 506 25.30 22.12 -19.50
CA LEU A 506 26.21 21.39 -20.37
C LEU A 506 26.98 22.37 -21.25
N VAL A 507 28.28 22.16 -21.38
CA VAL A 507 29.19 23.05 -22.10
C VAL A 507 30.07 22.24 -23.03
N TYR A 508 30.13 22.66 -24.29
CA TYR A 508 31.12 22.23 -25.26
C TYR A 508 31.96 23.44 -25.67
N GLN A 509 33.27 23.34 -25.45
CA GLN A 509 34.21 24.40 -25.81
C GLN A 509 34.54 24.31 -27.30
N LEU A 510 34.24 25.38 -28.04
CA LEU A 510 34.58 25.54 -29.46
C LEU A 510 35.96 26.18 -29.60
N GLU A 511 36.41 26.40 -30.84
CA GLU A 511 37.66 27.11 -31.10
C GLU A 511 37.65 28.52 -30.48
N GLY A 512 38.79 28.92 -29.91
CA GLY A 512 38.94 30.21 -29.24
C GLY A 512 38.22 30.31 -27.89
N ASN A 513 37.37 31.33 -27.76
CA ASN A 513 36.61 31.65 -26.54
C ASN A 513 35.10 31.46 -26.73
N GLU A 514 34.71 30.69 -27.74
CA GLU A 514 33.31 30.36 -28.01
C GLU A 514 32.90 29.07 -27.31
N PHE A 515 31.64 29.02 -26.91
CA PHE A 515 31.06 27.90 -26.19
C PHE A 515 29.68 27.62 -26.75
N ASP A 516 29.42 26.34 -27.01
CA ASP A 516 28.06 25.84 -27.10
C ASP A 516 27.58 25.47 -25.69
N VAL A 517 26.43 26.01 -25.31
CA VAL A 517 25.90 25.93 -23.94
C VAL A 517 24.46 25.48 -24.01
N LYS A 518 24.17 24.38 -23.30
CA LYS A 518 22.84 23.80 -23.21
C LYS A 518 22.39 23.80 -21.75
N LEU A 519 21.20 24.32 -21.49
CA LEU A 519 20.52 24.15 -20.21
C LEU A 519 19.78 22.80 -20.21
N ILE A 520 19.80 22.14 -19.05
CA ILE A 520 19.11 20.86 -18.84
C ILE A 520 18.34 20.88 -17.52
N ASP A 521 17.50 19.87 -17.31
CA ASP A 521 16.70 19.66 -16.09
C ASP A 521 15.56 20.68 -15.85
N PHE A 522 14.54 20.60 -16.70
CA PHE A 522 13.37 21.49 -16.71
C PHE A 522 12.25 21.10 -15.74
N GLU A 523 12.52 20.26 -14.73
CA GLU A 523 11.52 19.82 -13.72
C GLU A 523 11.03 20.94 -12.80
N TRP A 524 11.81 22.02 -12.74
CA TRP A 524 11.44 23.19 -11.98
C TRP A 524 11.13 24.34 -12.92
N SER A 525 11.23 24.21 -14.24
CA SER A 525 11.00 25.36 -15.11
C SER A 525 9.51 25.72 -15.26
N GLY A 526 9.22 26.90 -15.78
CA GLY A 526 7.83 27.31 -16.04
C GLY A 526 7.67 28.80 -16.29
N LYS A 527 6.41 29.24 -16.40
CA LYS A 527 6.07 30.66 -16.59
C LYS A 527 6.30 31.47 -15.33
N VAL A 528 6.77 32.70 -15.50
CA VAL A 528 6.93 33.68 -14.42
C VAL A 528 5.58 33.95 -13.76
N GLY A 529 5.55 33.94 -12.42
CA GLY A 529 4.36 34.29 -11.64
C GLY A 529 3.35 33.16 -11.44
N SER A 530 3.51 32.01 -12.10
CA SER A 530 2.71 30.80 -11.84
C SER A 530 3.50 29.67 -11.17
N ALA A 531 4.83 29.73 -11.26
CA ALA A 531 5.71 28.68 -10.78
C ALA A 531 6.07 28.87 -9.29
N CYS A 532 5.91 27.82 -8.47
CA CYS A 532 6.30 27.78 -7.07
C CYS A 532 7.35 26.70 -6.80
N TYR A 533 8.32 26.95 -5.92
CA TYR A 533 9.25 25.91 -5.48
C TYR A 533 8.51 24.72 -4.86
N SER A 534 8.92 23.50 -5.23
CA SER A 534 8.34 22.27 -4.67
C SER A 534 8.61 22.16 -3.17
N PRO A 535 7.75 21.49 -2.40
CA PRO A 535 8.06 21.14 -1.02
C PRO A 535 9.29 20.24 -0.95
N PHE A 536 9.97 20.26 0.20
CA PHE A 536 11.15 19.44 0.49
C PHE A 536 12.38 19.84 -0.35
N MET A 537 12.57 21.14 -0.58
CA MET A 537 13.79 21.63 -1.20
C MET A 537 15.03 21.18 -0.41
N ASN A 538 16.05 20.68 -1.10
CA ASN A 538 17.29 20.29 -0.44
C ASN A 538 18.07 21.54 0.01
N ARG A 539 17.87 21.97 1.26
CA ARG A 539 18.63 23.08 1.87
C ARG A 539 19.92 22.64 2.57
N LYS A 540 20.21 21.33 2.60
CA LYS A 540 21.38 20.79 3.32
C LYS A 540 22.64 20.84 2.46
N THR A 541 22.52 20.52 1.17
CA THR A 541 23.68 20.42 0.27
C THR A 541 23.62 21.42 -0.87
N ILE A 542 22.51 22.13 -1.06
CA ILE A 542 22.34 23.14 -2.12
C ILE A 542 22.13 24.50 -1.46
N GLN A 543 22.92 25.48 -1.90
CA GLN A 543 22.73 26.88 -1.55
C GLN A 543 21.72 27.49 -2.52
N TRP A 544 20.54 27.84 -1.99
CA TRP A 544 19.46 28.45 -2.77
C TRP A 544 19.54 29.99 -2.69
N PRO A 545 19.00 30.71 -3.70
CA PRO A 545 18.89 32.16 -3.67
C PRO A 545 18.05 32.67 -2.48
N ASP A 546 18.32 33.89 -2.02
CA ASP A 546 17.52 34.52 -0.97
C ASP A 546 16.03 34.62 -1.37
N GLY A 547 15.14 34.20 -0.48
CA GLY A 547 13.69 34.14 -0.73
C GLY A 547 13.19 32.88 -1.44
N ALA A 548 14.08 31.95 -1.81
CA ALA A 548 13.70 30.64 -2.32
C ALA A 548 13.20 29.72 -1.18
N GLU A 549 11.90 29.75 -0.94
CA GLU A 549 11.21 28.96 0.09
C GLU A 549 10.20 27.98 -0.51
N ASP A 550 9.98 26.87 0.18
CA ASP A 550 8.99 25.85 -0.19
C ASP A 550 7.62 26.52 -0.43
N TRP A 551 6.97 26.17 -1.54
CA TRP A 551 5.69 26.72 -2.01
C TRP A 551 5.68 28.20 -2.39
N LYS A 552 6.78 28.95 -2.24
CA LYS A 552 6.83 30.34 -2.67
C LYS A 552 7.00 30.46 -4.17
N LEU A 553 6.44 31.55 -4.70
CA LEU A 553 6.58 31.95 -6.09
C LEU A 553 8.06 32.18 -6.42
N VAL A 554 8.46 31.64 -7.56
CA VAL A 554 9.80 31.85 -8.09
C VAL A 554 9.85 33.16 -8.87
N THR A 555 10.94 33.90 -8.71
CA THR A 555 11.18 35.17 -9.40
C THR A 555 12.35 35.02 -10.38
N LYS A 556 12.41 35.93 -11.38
CA LYS A 556 13.52 35.99 -12.34
C LYS A 556 14.88 36.15 -11.66
N ASN A 557 14.93 36.86 -10.53
CA ASN A 557 16.17 37.09 -9.79
C ASN A 557 16.79 35.79 -9.26
N HIS A 558 16.00 34.73 -9.08
CA HIS A 558 16.52 33.44 -8.60
C HIS A 558 17.40 32.74 -9.65
N ASP A 559 17.20 32.96 -10.95
CA ASP A 559 18.07 32.43 -12.01
C ASP A 559 19.36 33.24 -12.19
N LEU A 560 19.51 34.38 -11.49
CA LEU A 560 20.67 35.27 -11.60
C LEU A 560 21.67 35.11 -10.45
N PHE A 561 21.31 34.32 -9.45
CA PHE A 561 22.17 33.87 -8.35
C PHE A 561 23.28 32.98 -8.91
#